data_AF-A0A0F3GNK0-F1
#
_entry.id   AF-A0A0F3GNK0-F1
#
_cell.length_a   1.000
_cell.length_b   1.000
_cell.length_c   1.000
_cell.angle_alpha   90.00
_cell.angle_beta   90.00
_cell.angle_gamma   90.00
#
_symmetry.space_group_name_H-M   'P 1'
#
loop_
_entity.id
_entity.type
_entity.pdbx_description
1 polymer ?
#
loop_
_entity_poly.entity_id
_entity_poly.type
_entity_poly.pdbx_seq_one_letter_code
_entity_poly.pdbx_strand_id
1 'polypeptide(L)' 'MKINYDKEVDAAFIQLSTKKPDGAIEIAEGVILHTTIKNEIVGIEMLDASRKFPIKNLYKLELQPAE' A
#
# COMPACT_ATOMS: atom_id res chain seq x y z
N MET A 1 -10.86 2.29 2.62
CA MET A 1 -9.39 2.27 2.68
C MET A 1 -8.96 2.01 4.11
N LYS A 2 -7.98 1.13 4.33
CA LYS A 2 -7.33 0.94 5.64
C LYS A 2 -5.82 1.07 5.45
N ILE A 3 -5.13 1.63 6.44
CA ILE A 3 -3.69 1.87 6.37
C ILE A 3 -3.08 1.25 7.63
N ASN A 4 -2.08 0.40 7.45
CA ASN A 4 -1.35 -0.25 8.53
C ASN A 4 0.15 -0.07 8.33
N TYR A 5 0.88 0.11 9.43
CA TYR A 5 2.34 0.04 9.46
C TYR A 5 2.76 -0.89 10.57
N ASP A 6 3.51 -1.93 10.20
CA ASP A 6 4.16 -2.82 11.14
C ASP A 6 5.59 -2.34 11.36
N LYS A 7 5.86 -1.88 12.60
CA LYS A 7 7.17 -1.34 12.98
C LYS A 7 8.20 -2.45 13.19
N GLU A 8 7.79 -3.67 13.51
CA GLU A 8 8.72 -4.78 13.79
C GLU A 8 9.44 -5.21 12.52
N VAL A 9 8.74 -5.19 11.38
CA VAL A 9 9.26 -5.58 10.06
C VAL A 9 9.46 -4.40 9.09
N ASP A 10 9.23 -3.17 9.55
CA ASP A 10 9.28 -1.92 8.75
C ASP A 10 8.48 -2.02 7.43
N ALA A 11 7.23 -2.47 7.53
CA ALA A 11 6.35 -2.67 6.37
C ALA A 11 5.06 -1.86 6.48
N ALA A 12 4.65 -1.22 5.38
CA ALA A 12 3.39 -0.48 5.28
C ALA A 12 2.44 -1.14 4.30
N PHE A 13 1.14 -1.20 4.65
CA PHE A 13 0.09 -1.70 3.78
C PHE A 13 -1.04 -0.68 3.66
N ILE A 14 -1.40 -0.33 2.42
CA ILE A 14 -2.56 0.50 2.09
C ILE A 14 -3.59 -0.40 1.41
N GLN A 15 -4.64 -0.75 2.16
CA GLN A 15 -5.78 -1.51 1.67
C GLN A 15 -6.75 -0.58 0.93
N LEU A 16 -6.94 -0.81 -0.36
CA LEU A 16 -7.88 -0.07 -1.21
C LEU A 16 -9.21 -0.81 -1.38
N SER A 17 -9.21 -2.15 -1.31
CA SER A 17 -10.40 -3.00 -1.41
C SER A 17 -10.46 -4.06 -0.31
N THR A 18 -11.66 -4.50 0.05
CA THR A 18 -11.88 -5.63 0.97
C THR A 18 -11.85 -7.00 0.28
N LYS A 19 -11.65 -7.03 -1.04
CA LYS A 19 -11.49 -8.27 -1.81
C LYS A 19 -10.25 -9.04 -1.37
N LYS A 20 -10.28 -10.36 -1.51
CA LYS A 20 -9.11 -11.21 -1.31
C LYS A 20 -8.16 -11.05 -2.51
N PRO A 21 -6.86 -10.81 -2.30
CA PRO A 21 -5.90 -10.82 -3.41
C PRO A 21 -5.68 -12.26 -3.90
N ASP A 22 -5.59 -12.41 -5.22
CA ASP A 22 -5.27 -13.68 -5.88
C ASP A 22 -3.78 -13.76 -6.25
N GLY A 23 -3.12 -12.60 -6.37
CA GLY A 23 -1.71 -12.50 -6.67
C GLY A 23 -1.14 -11.14 -6.28
N ALA A 24 0.16 -10.99 -6.50
CA ALA A 24 0.89 -9.76 -6.23
C ALA A 24 1.96 -9.52 -7.30
N ILE A 25 2.21 -8.25 -7.61
CA ILE A 25 3.20 -7.82 -8.60
C ILE A 25 4.16 -6.87 -7.89
N GLU A 26 5.45 -7.20 -7.86
CA GLU A 26 6.48 -6.28 -7.41
C GLU A 26 6.81 -5.30 -8.54
N ILE A 27 6.46 -4.02 -8.36
CA ILE A 27 6.61 -2.98 -9.39
C ILE A 27 7.92 -2.19 -9.25
N ALA A 28 8.53 -2.28 -8.07
CA ALA A 28 9.86 -1.79 -7.73
C ALA A 28 10.32 -2.57 -6.49
N GLU A 29 11.62 -2.57 -6.20
CA GLU A 29 12.18 -3.27 -5.04
C GLU A 29 11.45 -2.91 -3.74
N GLY A 30 10.80 -3.92 -3.14
CA GLY A 30 10.01 -3.79 -1.92
C GLY A 30 8.71 -3.01 -2.08
N VAL A 31 8.18 -2.82 -3.30
CA VAL A 31 6.89 -2.17 -3.57
C VAL A 31 6.00 -3.13 -4.35
N ILE A 32 4.96 -3.62 -3.69
CA ILE A 32 4.16 -4.76 -4.14
C ILE A 32 2.70 -4.33 -4.30
N LEU A 33 2.15 -4.54 -5.48
CA LEU A 33 0.74 -4.31 -5.79
C LEU A 33 -0.03 -5.63 -5.69
N HIS A 34 -0.98 -5.71 -4.77
CA HIS A 34 -1.85 -6.87 -4.59
C HIS A 34 -3.08 -6.76 -5.50
N THR A 35 -3.34 -7.78 -6.31
CA THR A 35 -4.43 -7.76 -7.32
C THR A 35 -5.28 -9.02 -7.28
N THR A 36 -6.52 -8.92 -7.79
CA THR A 36 -7.38 -10.08 -8.08
C THR A 36 -7.06 -10.66 -9.46
N ILE A 37 -7.60 -11.85 -9.78
CA ILE A 37 -7.51 -12.47 -11.11
C ILE A 37 -8.18 -11.63 -12.22
N LYS A 38 -9.01 -10.66 -11.85
CA LYS A 38 -9.65 -9.69 -12.76
C LYS A 38 -8.88 -8.37 -12.85
N ASN A 39 -7.63 -8.34 -12.36
CA ASN A 39 -6.76 -7.15 -12.32
C ASN A 39 -7.33 -5.99 -11.48
N GLU A 40 -8.19 -6.29 -10.50
CA GLU A 40 -8.66 -5.26 -9.58
C GLU A 40 -7.64 -5.04 -8.48
N ILE A 41 -7.37 -3.78 -8.12
CA ILE A 41 -6.39 -3.45 -7.08
C ILE A 41 -6.99 -3.72 -5.69
N VAL A 42 -6.30 -4.53 -4.90
CA VAL A 42 -6.65 -4.83 -3.51
C VAL A 42 -5.92 -3.91 -2.54
N GLY A 43 -4.61 -3.73 -2.74
CA GLY A 43 -3.80 -2.88 -1.88
C GLY A 43 -2.37 -2.75 -2.37
N ILE A 44 -1.61 -1.90 -1.68
CA ILE A 44 -0.20 -1.64 -1.93
C ILE A 44 0.56 -1.98 -0.66
N GLU A 45 1.61 -2.78 -0.79
CA GLU A 45 2.54 -3.12 0.28
C GLU A 45 3.90 -2.50 -0.02
N MET A 46 4.54 -1.93 0.99
CA MET A 46 5.87 -1.33 0.92
C MET A 46 6.72 -1.89 2.05
N LEU A 47 7.74 -2.66 1.69
CA LEU A 47 8.81 -3.08 2.60
C LEU A 47 9.79 -1.92 2.79
N ASP A 48 10.51 -1.92 3.91
CA ASP A 48 11.43 -0.85 4.29
C ASP A 48 10.78 0.54 4.22
N ALA A 49 9.52 0.63 4.65
CA ALA A 49 8.67 1.80 4.44
C ALA A 49 9.31 3.07 5.02
N SER A 50 9.97 2.97 6.18
CA SER A 50 10.63 4.09 6.83
C SER A 50 11.81 4.66 6.04
N ARG A 51 12.40 3.85 5.14
CA ARG A 51 13.49 4.26 4.24
C ARG A 51 12.98 4.89 2.94
N LYS A 52 11.73 4.64 2.57
CA LYS A 52 11.12 5.16 1.33
C LYS A 52 10.46 6.53 1.53
N PHE A 53 9.85 6.78 2.70
CA PHE A 53 9.19 8.05 3.01
C PHE A 53 8.99 8.24 4.53
N PRO A 54 8.70 9.47 5.00
CA PRO A 54 8.41 9.70 6.42
C PRO A 54 7.12 8.98 6.85
N ILE A 55 7.21 8.00 7.75
CA ILE A 55 6.06 7.19 8.23
C ILE A 55 4.88 8.04 8.72
N LYS A 56 5.13 9.21 9.32
CA LYS A 56 4.07 10.14 9.75
C LYS A 56 3.12 10.55 8.61
N ASN A 57 3.61 10.57 7.37
CA ASN A 57 2.82 10.91 6.20
C ASN A 57 1.92 9.77 5.73
N LEU A 58 2.18 8.52 6.16
CA LEU A 58 1.36 7.36 5.81
C LEU A 58 -0.10 7.56 6.24
N TYR A 59 -0.32 8.27 7.34
CA TYR A 59 -1.64 8.52 7.94
C TYR A 59 -2.23 9.87 7.56
N LYS A 60 -1.61 10.60 6.62
CA LYS A 60 -2.06 11.91 6.17
C LYS A 60 -2.86 11.74 4.88
N LEU A 61 -4.11 12.19 4.90
CA LEU A 61 -4.94 12.32 3.70
C LEU A 61 -5.05 13.80 3.33
N GLU A 62 -4.58 14.16 2.14
CA GLU A 62 -4.80 15.47 1.53
C GLU A 62 -5.72 15.30 0.34
N LEU A 63 -6.80 16.07 0.30
CA LEU A 63 -7.76 16.04 -0.80
C LEU A 63 -7.60 17.35 -1.58
N GLN A 64 -7.33 17.22 -2.87
CA GLN A 64 -7.41 18.32 -3.82
C GLN A 64 -8.54 17.98 -4.80
N PRO A 65 -9.61 18.80 -4.88
CA PRO A 65 -10.60 18.63 -5.92
C PRO A 65 -9.95 18.83 -7.29
N ALA A 66 -10.41 18.09 -8.29
CA ALA A 66 -10.03 18.35 -9.67
C ALA A 66 -10.52 19.74 -10.08
N GLU A 67 -9.65 20.54 -10.69
CA GLU A 67 -10.02 21.78 -11.37
C GLU A 67 -10.83 21.50 -12.65
#